data_AF-A0A946WT48-F1
#
_entry.id   AF-A0A946WT48-F1
#
_cell.length_a   1.000
_cell.length_b   1.000
_cell.length_c   1.000
_cell.angle_alpha   90.00
_cell.angle_beta   90.00
_cell.angle_gamma   90.00
#
_symmetry.space_group_name_H-M   'P 1'
#
loop_
_entity.id
_entity.type
_entity.pdbx_description
1 polymer ?
#
loop_
_entity_poly.entity_id
_entity_poly.type
_entity_poly.pdbx_seq_one_letter_code
_entity_poly.pdbx_strand_id
1 'polypeptide(L)'
;MILLDTSITIVSSIVVFLLVVLFLVGILLYVKTKLSPSGKITIKINGEKEIIVDGGSTLLSTLSSNGIFLPSACGGGGTCIQCTCQVNEGGGGILPTESPHFSRKEISENYRLSCQVKVREDMDIHIPEEIFGVKKWEATVVSNYNVATYIKEFIVEVPEDMPYEAGGYIQIEIPDCEVPFDEMDITAHPEDHPGEPNKFDKDWAEGNFAMRNLVMKNDEDVVRAY
;
A
#
# COMPACT_ATOMS: atom_id res chain seq x y z
N MET A 1 -56.07 -0.73 38.68
CA MET A 1 -55.14 -1.66 39.38
C MET A 1 -54.45 -2.58 38.38
N ILE A 2 -55.18 -3.33 37.55
CA ILE A 2 -54.61 -4.28 36.56
C ILE A 2 -53.63 -3.62 35.57
N LEU A 3 -53.90 -2.42 35.05
CA LEU A 3 -53.00 -1.73 34.10
C LEU A 3 -51.68 -1.24 34.74
N LEU A 4 -51.65 -0.98 36.06
CA LEU A 4 -50.42 -0.59 36.75
C LEU A 4 -49.49 -1.78 36.95
N ASP A 5 -50.02 -2.95 37.33
CA ASP A 5 -49.23 -4.18 37.51
C ASP A 5 -48.61 -4.66 36.19
N THR A 6 -49.35 -4.57 35.08
CA THR A 6 -48.81 -4.93 33.74
C THR A 6 -47.70 -3.97 33.31
N SER A 7 -47.81 -2.68 33.64
CA SER A 7 -46.76 -1.69 33.32
C SER A 7 -45.49 -1.92 34.14
N ILE A 8 -45.63 -2.27 35.42
CA ILE A 8 -44.49 -2.56 36.32
C ILE A 8 -43.74 -3.81 35.86
N THR A 9 -44.44 -4.86 35.44
CA THR A 9 -43.84 -6.11 34.95
C THR A 9 -43.10 -5.93 33.62
N ILE A 10 -43.64 -5.13 32.70
CA ILE A 10 -42.96 -4.79 31.43
C ILE A 10 -41.71 -3.95 31.70
N VAL A 11 -41.80 -2.93 32.54
CA VAL A 11 -40.64 -2.07 32.85
C VAL A 11 -39.54 -2.85 33.58
N SER A 12 -39.90 -3.71 34.55
CA SER A 12 -38.91 -4.50 35.28
C SER A 12 -38.19 -5.51 34.38
N SER A 13 -38.91 -6.17 33.48
CA SER A 13 -38.31 -7.11 32.52
C SER A 13 -37.38 -6.42 31.53
N ILE A 14 -37.72 -5.22 31.04
CA ILE A 14 -36.82 -4.40 30.21
C ILE A 14 -35.55 -4.02 30.97
N VAL A 15 -35.67 -3.57 32.23
CA VAL A 15 -34.51 -3.18 33.05
C VAL A 15 -33.59 -4.36 33.33
N VAL A 16 -34.14 -5.53 33.69
CA VAL A 16 -33.34 -6.74 33.94
C VAL A 16 -32.63 -7.17 32.65
N PHE A 17 -33.33 -7.17 31.52
CA PHE A 17 -32.72 -7.55 30.24
C PHE A 17 -31.60 -6.57 29.83
N LEU A 18 -31.82 -5.27 30.00
CA LEU A 18 -30.81 -4.24 29.75
C LEU A 18 -29.56 -4.44 30.61
N LEU A 19 -29.73 -4.72 31.90
CA LEU A 19 -28.61 -4.96 32.82
C LEU A 19 -27.79 -6.20 32.42
N VAL A 20 -28.46 -7.28 32.00
CA VAL A 20 -27.78 -8.49 31.54
C VAL A 20 -26.99 -8.20 30.25
N VAL A 21 -27.56 -7.47 29.30
CA VAL A 21 -26.87 -7.09 28.06
C VAL A 21 -25.67 -6.19 28.36
N LEU A 22 -25.82 -5.16 29.19
CA LEU A 22 -24.72 -4.28 29.58
C LEU A 22 -23.62 -5.02 30.33
N PHE A 23 -23.97 -5.98 31.17
CA PHE A 23 -23.01 -6.82 31.88
C PHE A 23 -22.20 -7.70 30.91
N LEU A 24 -22.86 -8.36 29.95
CA LEU A 24 -22.19 -9.17 28.93
C LEU A 24 -21.28 -8.32 28.03
N VAL A 25 -21.74 -7.15 27.59
CA VAL A 25 -20.93 -6.19 26.82
C VAL A 25 -19.75 -5.69 27.65
N GLY A 26 -19.93 -5.44 28.94
CA GLY A 26 -18.87 -5.04 29.86
C GLY A 26 -17.77 -6.11 29.99
N ILE A 27 -18.16 -7.39 30.12
CA ILE A 27 -17.21 -8.51 30.11
C ILE A 27 -16.47 -8.58 28.78
N LEU A 28 -17.16 -8.48 27.65
CA LEU A 28 -16.54 -8.52 26.32
C LEU A 28 -15.52 -7.38 26.13
N LEU A 29 -15.85 -6.16 26.58
CA LEU A 29 -14.93 -5.03 26.51
C LEU A 29 -13.72 -5.21 27.43
N TYR A 30 -13.91 -5.76 28.64
CA TYR A 30 -12.80 -6.06 29.56
C TYR A 30 -11.86 -7.14 29.01
N VAL A 31 -12.41 -8.18 28.39
CA VAL A 31 -11.62 -9.21 27.71
C VAL A 31 -10.88 -8.61 26.51
N LYS A 32 -11.54 -7.76 25.72
CA LYS A 32 -10.92 -7.07 24.58
C LYS A 32 -9.75 -6.19 25.01
N THR A 33 -9.85 -5.43 26.10
CA THR A 33 -8.74 -4.60 26.58
C THR A 33 -7.56 -5.39 27.14
N LYS A 34 -7.78 -6.64 27.58
CA LYS A 34 -6.72 -7.54 28.03
C LYS A 34 -6.08 -8.36 26.91
N LEU A 35 -6.85 -8.77 25.91
CA LEU A 35 -6.37 -9.60 24.81
C LEU A 35 -5.88 -8.79 23.60
N SER A 36 -6.42 -7.58 23.40
CA SER A 36 -5.89 -6.65 22.41
C SER A 36 -4.73 -5.91 23.06
N PRO A 37 -3.52 -5.96 22.49
CA PRO A 37 -2.42 -5.12 22.93
C PRO A 37 -2.79 -3.66 22.64
N SER A 38 -3.37 -3.00 23.64
CA SER A 38 -3.63 -1.56 23.63
C SER A 38 -2.44 -0.88 24.29
N GLY A 39 -1.35 -0.79 23.55
CA GLY A 39 -0.11 -0.16 23.98
C GLY A 39 0.68 0.32 22.77
N LYS A 40 1.50 1.34 22.98
CA LYS A 40 2.52 1.76 22.02
C LYS A 40 3.51 0.61 21.85
N ILE A 41 3.70 0.17 20.62
CA ILE A 41 4.60 -0.91 20.22
C ILE A 41 5.90 -0.29 19.75
N THR A 42 7.02 -0.90 20.15
CA THR A 42 8.36 -0.48 19.72
C THR A 42 8.83 -1.41 18.60
N ILE A 43 9.21 -0.83 17.47
CA ILE A 43 9.86 -1.55 16.37
C ILE A 43 11.30 -1.09 16.30
N LYS A 44 12.24 -2.02 16.48
CA LYS A 44 13.66 -1.81 16.28
C LYS A 44 14.02 -2.19 14.85
N ILE A 45 14.75 -1.32 14.17
CA ILE A 45 15.13 -1.47 12.77
C ILE A 45 16.65 -1.42 12.69
N ASN A 46 17.25 -2.52 12.23
CA ASN A 46 18.70 -2.70 12.10
C ASN A 46 19.50 -2.46 13.40
N GLY A 47 18.85 -2.50 14.58
CA GLY A 47 19.49 -2.20 15.87
C GLY A 47 19.86 -0.73 16.11
N GLU A 48 19.67 0.16 15.13
CA GLU A 48 20.06 1.58 15.20
C GLU A 48 18.87 2.51 15.39
N LYS A 49 17.72 2.18 14.79
CA LYS A 49 16.55 3.05 14.75
C LYS A 49 15.39 2.39 15.49
N GLU A 50 14.74 3.14 16.38
CA GLU A 50 13.55 2.68 17.10
C GLU A 50 12.38 3.60 16.76
N ILE A 51 11.25 3.01 16.37
CA ILE A 51 9.98 3.73 16.14
C ILE A 51 8.93 3.23 17.11
N ILE A 52 8.12 4.17 17.63
CA ILE A 52 7.04 3.88 18.56
C ILE A 52 5.72 4.12 17.84
N VAL A 53 4.93 3.07 17.68
CA VAL A 53 3.76 3.05 16.80
C VAL A 53 2.56 2.40 17.47
N ASP A 54 1.36 2.68 16.94
CA ASP A 54 0.15 1.99 17.35
C ASP A 54 0.02 0.64 16.63
N GLY A 55 -0.38 -0.40 17.37
CA GLY A 55 -0.60 -1.73 16.81
C GLY A 55 -1.87 -1.84 15.96
N GLY A 56 -1.91 -2.86 15.09
CA GLY A 56 -3.08 -3.25 14.31
C GLY A 56 -2.91 -3.14 12.80
N SER A 57 -2.01 -2.26 12.35
CA SER A 57 -1.65 -2.08 10.94
C SER A 57 -0.64 -3.12 10.46
N THR A 58 -0.39 -3.17 9.14
CA THR A 58 0.66 -4.01 8.56
C THR A 58 2.02 -3.36 8.78
N LEU A 59 3.09 -4.14 8.77
CA LEU A 59 4.44 -3.61 8.93
C LEU A 59 4.78 -2.63 7.79
N LEU A 60 4.36 -2.94 6.55
CA LEU A 60 4.54 -2.05 5.40
C LEU A 60 3.93 -0.66 5.60
N SER A 61 2.65 -0.57 5.99
CA SER A 61 1.99 0.72 6.16
C SER A 61 2.53 1.49 7.37
N THR A 62 2.90 0.76 8.43
CA THR A 62 3.49 1.33 9.65
C THR A 62 4.86 1.96 9.35
N LEU A 63 5.71 1.28 8.58
CA LEU A 63 7.02 1.81 8.16
C LEU A 63 6.85 3.01 7.22
N SER A 64 5.97 2.92 6.24
CA SER A 64 5.67 4.02 5.30
C SER A 64 5.21 5.29 6.04
N SER A 65 4.31 5.14 7.03
CA SER A 65 3.82 6.25 7.86
C SER A 65 4.92 6.90 8.71
N ASN A 66 6.05 6.21 8.93
CA ASN A 66 7.22 6.71 9.67
C ASN A 66 8.39 7.08 8.73
N GLY A 67 8.11 7.25 7.43
CA GLY A 67 9.10 7.67 6.43
C GLY A 67 10.09 6.59 6.00
N ILE A 68 9.74 5.31 6.15
CA ILE A 68 10.54 4.17 5.70
C ILE A 68 9.73 3.44 4.62
N PHE A 69 10.13 3.62 3.36
CA PHE A 69 9.35 3.18 2.20
C PHE A 69 9.88 1.88 1.63
N LEU A 70 9.42 0.75 2.17
CA LEU A 70 9.70 -0.55 1.56
C LEU A 70 9.06 -0.62 0.15
N PRO A 71 9.78 -1.16 -0.85
CA PRO A 71 9.26 -1.27 -2.21
C PRO A 71 8.01 -2.17 -2.26
N SER A 72 6.95 -1.69 -2.91
CA SER A 72 5.68 -2.44 -3.00
C SER A 72 4.88 -2.06 -4.25
N ALA A 73 5.08 -2.81 -5.34
CA ALA A 73 4.31 -2.62 -6.57
C ALA A 73 2.83 -3.06 -6.47
N CYS A 74 2.49 -3.98 -5.55
CA CYS A 74 1.14 -4.54 -5.43
C CYS A 74 0.23 -3.87 -4.38
N GLY A 75 0.67 -2.74 -3.79
CA GLY A 75 -0.12 -2.03 -2.76
C GLY A 75 -0.41 -2.86 -1.49
N GLY A 76 0.40 -3.89 -1.22
CA GLY A 76 0.22 -4.77 -0.06
C GLY A 76 -0.61 -6.03 -0.29
N GLY A 77 -0.93 -6.36 -1.55
CA GLY A 77 -1.59 -7.62 -1.93
C GLY A 77 -0.75 -8.90 -1.74
N GLY A 78 0.53 -8.79 -1.36
CA GLY A 78 1.39 -9.96 -1.11
C GLY A 78 1.89 -10.69 -2.35
N THR A 79 1.62 -10.18 -3.56
CA THR A 79 1.91 -10.88 -4.82
C THR A 79 3.22 -10.45 -5.50
N CYS A 80 3.70 -9.23 -5.25
CA CYS A 80 4.90 -8.70 -5.90
C CYS A 80 6.23 -9.11 -5.23
N ILE A 81 6.19 -9.58 -3.98
CA ILE A 81 7.36 -10.03 -3.19
C ILE A 81 8.40 -8.93 -2.88
N GLN A 82 8.25 -7.73 -3.42
CA GLN A 82 9.21 -6.64 -3.24
C GLN A 82 9.33 -6.15 -1.79
N CYS A 83 8.23 -6.20 -1.02
CA CYS A 83 8.20 -5.70 0.35
C CYS A 83 8.84 -6.67 1.37
N THR A 84 9.87 -7.39 0.93
CA THR A 84 10.59 -8.40 1.71
C THR A 84 11.42 -7.73 2.79
N CYS A 85 11.33 -8.25 4.01
CA CYS A 85 12.12 -7.84 5.16
C CYS A 85 12.43 -9.06 6.04
N GLN A 86 13.38 -8.92 6.94
CA GLN A 86 13.62 -9.93 7.97
C GLN A 86 12.95 -9.50 9.28
N VAL A 87 12.30 -10.44 9.96
CA VAL A 87 11.67 -10.21 11.27
C VAL A 87 12.32 -11.15 12.28
N ASN A 88 13.31 -10.64 13.01
CA ASN A 88 14.12 -11.41 13.96
C ASN A 88 13.32 -11.76 15.23
N GLU A 89 12.50 -10.82 15.70
CA GLU A 89 11.65 -10.98 16.87
C GLU A 89 10.29 -10.30 16.65
N GLY A 90 9.23 -10.87 17.23
CA GLY A 90 7.86 -10.42 17.05
C GLY A 90 7.24 -10.82 15.69
N GLY A 91 6.01 -10.39 15.42
CA GLY A 91 5.36 -10.58 14.11
C GLY A 91 4.85 -12.00 13.81
N GLY A 92 4.95 -12.92 14.77
CA GLY A 92 4.49 -14.31 14.66
C GLY A 92 5.24 -15.16 13.63
N GLY A 93 4.73 -16.36 13.35
CA GLY A 93 5.31 -17.27 12.34
C GLY A 93 4.92 -16.93 10.91
N ILE A 94 5.65 -17.51 9.93
CA ILE A 94 5.37 -17.32 8.50
C ILE A 94 3.94 -17.73 8.14
N LEU A 95 3.25 -16.89 7.36
CA LEU A 95 1.89 -17.16 6.93
C LEU A 95 1.89 -18.11 5.71
N PRO A 96 0.83 -18.93 5.52
CA PRO A 96 0.70 -19.77 4.32
C PRO A 96 0.67 -18.99 3.00
N THR A 97 0.32 -17.71 3.04
CA THR A 97 0.35 -16.78 1.90
C THR A 97 1.77 -16.34 1.55
N GLU A 98 2.69 -16.33 2.52
CA GLU A 98 4.09 -15.93 2.32
C GLU A 98 4.97 -17.12 1.95
N SER A 99 4.70 -18.29 2.55
CA SER A 99 5.54 -19.49 2.41
C SER A 99 5.86 -19.93 0.97
N PRO A 100 4.99 -19.78 -0.04
CA PRO A 100 5.32 -20.14 -1.42
C PRO A 100 6.38 -19.25 -2.07
N HIS A 101 6.60 -18.05 -1.53
CA HIS A 101 7.49 -17.04 -2.10
C HIS A 101 8.92 -17.12 -1.56
N PHE A 102 9.15 -17.88 -0.49
CA PHE A 102 10.45 -18.01 0.15
C PHE A 102 10.98 -19.45 0.11
N SER A 103 12.27 -19.60 -0.12
CA SER A 103 12.99 -20.85 0.03
C SER A 103 13.06 -21.28 1.50
N ARG A 104 13.32 -22.57 1.76
CA ARG A 104 13.49 -23.08 3.13
C ARG A 104 14.59 -22.35 3.91
N LYS A 105 15.64 -21.89 3.21
CA LYS A 105 16.73 -21.13 3.82
C LYS A 105 16.25 -19.75 4.26
N GLU A 106 15.56 -19.02 3.39
CA GLU A 106 14.99 -17.70 3.72
C GLU A 106 13.96 -17.81 4.85
N ILE A 107 13.13 -18.86 4.86
CA ILE A 107 12.20 -19.09 5.97
C ILE A 107 12.96 -19.31 7.29
N SER A 108 14.09 -20.03 7.27
CA SER A 108 14.92 -20.22 8.47
C SER A 108 15.68 -18.96 8.92
N GLU A 109 15.88 -18.01 8.00
CA GLU A 109 16.46 -16.68 8.25
C GLU A 109 15.37 -15.62 8.53
N ASN A 110 14.13 -16.05 8.80
CA ASN A 110 12.98 -15.21 9.15
C ASN A 110 12.62 -14.13 8.11
N TYR A 111 12.78 -14.44 6.82
CA TYR A 111 12.27 -13.58 5.75
C TYR A 111 10.75 -13.59 5.73
N ARG A 112 10.16 -12.39 5.60
CA ARG A 112 8.73 -12.11 5.65
C ARG A 112 8.34 -11.06 4.62
N LEU A 113 7.06 -11.03 4.27
CA LEU A 113 6.46 -9.94 3.50
C LEU A 113 5.89 -8.92 4.48
N SER A 114 6.53 -7.75 4.60
CA SER A 114 6.09 -6.68 5.50
C SER A 114 4.61 -6.26 5.30
N CYS A 115 4.06 -6.42 4.10
CA CYS A 115 2.64 -6.13 3.85
C CYS A 115 1.67 -7.15 4.48
N GLN A 116 2.12 -8.37 4.76
CA GLN A 116 1.29 -9.44 5.34
C GLN A 116 1.46 -9.54 6.86
N VAL A 117 2.61 -9.10 7.38
CA VAL A 117 2.90 -9.10 8.82
C VAL A 117 2.12 -7.98 9.51
N LYS A 118 1.39 -8.32 10.58
CA LYS A 118 0.66 -7.36 11.41
C LYS A 118 1.47 -6.99 12.65
N VAL A 119 1.56 -5.69 12.92
CA VAL A 119 2.24 -5.15 14.11
C VAL A 119 1.30 -5.32 15.31
N ARG A 120 1.62 -6.26 16.21
CA ARG A 120 0.81 -6.59 17.39
C ARG A 120 1.60 -6.61 18.69
N GLU A 121 2.90 -6.76 18.61
CA GLU A 121 3.84 -6.81 19.71
C GLU A 121 5.12 -6.12 19.28
N ASP A 122 6.04 -5.86 20.22
CA ASP A 122 7.34 -5.28 19.90
C ASP A 122 8.08 -6.16 18.89
N MET A 123 8.75 -5.51 17.94
CA MET A 123 9.39 -6.21 16.82
C MET A 123 10.84 -5.79 16.67
N ASP A 124 11.69 -6.74 16.29
CA ASP A 124 13.03 -6.48 15.78
C ASP A 124 13.09 -6.91 14.31
N ILE A 125 13.36 -5.95 13.44
CA ILE A 125 13.36 -6.16 11.99
C ILE A 125 14.67 -5.70 11.37
N HIS A 126 15.03 -6.37 10.27
CA HIS A 126 16.16 -5.99 9.43
C HIS A 126 15.69 -5.67 8.01
N ILE A 127 16.13 -4.52 7.51
CA ILE A 127 15.78 -3.94 6.21
C ILE A 127 17.07 -3.45 5.53
N PRO A 128 17.23 -3.63 4.22
CA PRO A 128 18.35 -3.06 3.47
C PRO A 128 18.51 -1.55 3.70
N GLU A 129 19.74 -1.09 3.94
CA GLU A 129 20.01 0.33 4.28
C GLU A 129 19.65 1.30 3.14
N GLU A 130 19.71 0.84 1.90
CA GLU A 130 19.31 1.59 0.70
C GLU A 130 17.90 2.18 0.81
N ILE A 131 17.02 1.50 1.56
CA ILE A 131 15.62 1.89 1.70
C ILE A 131 15.44 3.13 2.58
N PHE A 132 16.39 3.44 3.46
CA PHE A 132 16.36 4.68 4.24
C PHE A 132 16.66 5.92 3.40
N GLY A 133 17.22 5.76 2.20
CA GLY A 133 17.58 6.84 1.29
C GLY A 133 16.46 7.30 0.36
N VAL A 134 15.33 6.58 0.30
CA VAL A 134 14.22 6.89 -0.60
C VAL A 134 13.55 8.19 -0.18
N LYS A 135 13.58 9.18 -1.08
CA LYS A 135 12.96 10.50 -0.88
C LYS A 135 11.81 10.68 -1.86
N LYS A 136 10.80 11.44 -1.43
CA LYS A 136 9.72 11.91 -2.29
C LYS A 136 10.07 13.29 -2.83
N TRP A 137 9.94 13.45 -4.15
CA TRP A 137 10.20 14.70 -4.83
C TRP A 137 9.02 15.09 -5.71
N GLU A 138 8.84 16.39 -5.89
CA GLU A 138 7.99 16.94 -6.94
C GLU A 138 8.86 17.17 -8.18
N ALA A 139 8.46 16.61 -9.32
CA ALA A 139 9.21 16.63 -10.56
C ALA A 139 8.39 17.30 -11.68
N THR A 140 9.08 17.91 -12.65
CA THR A 140 8.44 18.58 -13.79
C THR A 140 8.56 17.72 -15.03
N VAL A 141 7.46 17.53 -15.78
CA VAL A 141 7.48 16.80 -17.06
C VAL A 141 8.14 17.67 -18.12
N VAL A 142 9.24 17.17 -18.70
CA VAL A 142 10.00 17.87 -19.75
C VAL A 142 9.52 17.44 -21.14
N SER A 143 9.29 16.14 -21.35
CA SER A 143 8.79 15.59 -22.61
C SER A 143 7.96 14.32 -22.40
N ASN A 144 7.07 14.03 -23.36
CA ASN A 144 6.17 12.88 -23.31
C ASN A 144 5.76 12.37 -24.72
N TYR A 145 6.73 11.98 -25.53
CA TYR A 145 6.50 11.55 -26.91
C TYR A 145 6.26 10.04 -27.05
N ASN A 146 5.57 9.62 -28.12
CA ASN A 146 5.43 8.20 -28.44
C ASN A 146 6.69 7.68 -29.17
N VAL A 147 7.34 6.67 -28.59
CA VAL A 147 8.43 5.92 -29.26
C VAL A 147 7.88 4.72 -30.04
N ALA A 148 6.74 4.18 -29.61
CA ALA A 148 5.97 3.17 -30.33
C ALA A 148 4.47 3.44 -30.15
N THR A 149 3.62 2.64 -30.81
CA THR A 149 2.16 2.84 -30.80
C THR A 149 1.63 2.98 -29.38
N TYR A 150 2.05 2.14 -28.43
CA TYR A 150 1.55 2.14 -27.06
C TYR A 150 2.64 2.38 -26.00
N ILE A 151 3.79 2.94 -26.41
CA ILE A 151 4.92 3.20 -25.51
C ILE A 151 5.34 4.65 -25.68
N LYS A 152 5.42 5.35 -24.55
CA LYS A 152 5.85 6.74 -24.46
C LYS A 152 7.18 6.85 -23.74
N GLU A 153 8.02 7.77 -24.20
CA GLU A 153 9.18 8.23 -23.46
C GLU A 153 8.74 9.39 -22.56
N PHE A 154 8.85 9.17 -21.25
CA PHE A 154 8.43 10.12 -20.23
C PHE A 154 9.68 10.66 -19.52
N ILE A 155 10.10 11.87 -19.89
CA ILE A 155 11.27 12.53 -19.29
C ILE A 155 10.80 13.53 -18.26
N VAL A 156 11.33 13.40 -17.04
CA VAL A 156 11.05 14.28 -15.91
C VAL A 156 12.32 14.91 -15.38
N GLU A 157 12.23 16.17 -14.96
CA GLU A 157 13.27 16.89 -14.26
C GLU A 157 12.99 16.82 -12.76
N VAL A 158 13.98 16.31 -12.01
CA VAL A 158 13.95 16.23 -10.55
C VAL A 158 14.73 17.40 -9.94
N PRO A 159 14.34 17.90 -8.75
CA PRO A 159 14.94 19.10 -8.15
C PRO A 159 16.39 18.91 -7.69
N GLU A 160 16.81 17.68 -7.41
CA GLU A 160 18.15 17.33 -6.95
C GLU A 160 18.61 16.04 -7.65
N ASP A 161 19.92 15.89 -7.84
CA ASP A 161 20.50 14.66 -8.39
C ASP A 161 20.20 13.47 -7.46
N MET A 162 19.57 12.46 -8.04
CA MET A 162 19.23 11.22 -7.36
C MET A 162 20.34 10.19 -7.58
N PRO A 163 21.03 9.71 -6.53
CA PRO A 163 21.90 8.56 -6.67
C PRO A 163 21.03 7.32 -6.94
N TYR A 164 21.26 6.65 -8.07
CA TYR A 164 20.55 5.43 -8.44
C TYR A 164 21.54 4.39 -8.99
N GLU A 165 21.17 3.12 -8.86
CA GLU A 165 21.86 2.01 -9.51
C GLU A 165 21.12 1.58 -10.77
N ALA A 166 21.86 1.13 -11.78
CA ALA A 166 21.26 0.64 -13.02
C ALA A 166 20.37 -0.57 -12.75
N GLY A 167 19.12 -0.51 -13.20
CA GLY A 167 18.08 -1.51 -12.89
C GLY A 167 17.15 -1.13 -11.74
N GLY A 168 17.41 0.00 -11.07
CA GLY A 168 16.45 0.64 -10.17
C GLY A 168 15.22 1.17 -10.90
N TYR A 169 14.20 1.54 -10.13
CA TYR A 169 12.93 2.05 -10.60
C TYR A 169 12.44 3.17 -9.67
N ILE A 170 11.52 4.00 -10.15
CA ILE A 170 10.87 5.04 -9.34
C ILE A 170 9.41 4.69 -9.08
N GLN A 171 8.84 5.32 -8.06
CA GLN A 171 7.40 5.23 -7.79
C GLN A 171 6.75 6.57 -8.12
N ILE A 172 5.74 6.53 -8.99
CA ILE A 172 4.95 7.70 -9.39
C ILE A 172 3.61 7.61 -8.66
N GLU A 173 3.25 8.70 -7.99
CA GLU A 173 1.93 8.88 -7.39
C GLU A 173 0.99 9.53 -8.41
N ILE A 174 -0.16 8.88 -8.62
CA ILE A 174 -1.18 9.30 -9.57
C ILE A 174 -2.41 9.68 -8.74
N PRO A 175 -2.85 10.96 -8.77
CA PRO A 175 -4.01 11.40 -8.02
C PRO A 175 -5.32 10.87 -8.61
N ASP A 176 -6.44 11.17 -7.95
CA ASP A 176 -7.77 10.96 -8.49
C ASP A 176 -7.93 11.71 -9.83
N CYS A 177 -8.20 10.95 -10.90
CA CYS A 177 -8.31 11.54 -12.23
C CYS A 177 -9.16 10.71 -13.18
N GLU A 178 -9.83 11.41 -14.08
CA GLU A 178 -10.49 10.86 -15.24
C GLU A 178 -9.81 11.43 -16.49
N VAL A 179 -9.15 10.57 -17.26
CA VAL A 179 -8.37 10.96 -18.44
C VAL A 179 -8.97 10.30 -19.69
N PRO A 180 -9.66 11.07 -20.54
CA PRO A 180 -10.09 10.62 -21.86
C PRO A 180 -8.89 10.36 -22.79
N PHE A 181 -8.86 9.19 -23.44
CA PHE A 181 -7.75 8.84 -24.34
C PHE A 181 -7.77 9.64 -25.65
N ASP A 182 -8.87 10.32 -25.97
CA ASP A 182 -8.99 11.26 -27.09
C ASP A 182 -8.28 12.61 -26.83
N GLU A 183 -8.00 12.94 -25.58
CA GLU A 183 -7.25 14.14 -25.21
C GLU A 183 -5.73 13.89 -25.11
N MET A 184 -5.30 12.62 -25.08
CA MET A 184 -3.88 12.28 -25.03
C MET A 184 -3.14 12.74 -26.29
N ASP A 185 -2.02 13.43 -26.09
CA ASP A 185 -1.04 13.71 -27.13
C ASP A 185 -0.30 12.41 -27.47
N ILE A 186 -0.34 11.99 -28.74
CA ILE A 186 0.31 10.77 -29.25
C ILE A 186 1.37 11.07 -30.30
N THR A 187 1.87 12.30 -30.32
CA THR A 187 2.91 12.75 -31.25
C THR A 187 4.12 11.82 -31.17
N ALA A 188 4.57 11.34 -32.33
CA ALA A 188 5.73 10.47 -32.42
C ALA A 188 7.03 11.20 -32.07
N HIS A 189 7.97 10.48 -31.45
CA HIS A 189 9.27 11.03 -31.08
C HIS A 189 10.02 11.52 -32.32
N PRO A 190 10.46 12.80 -32.36
CA PRO A 190 10.98 13.43 -33.58
C PRO A 190 12.30 12.83 -34.07
N GLU A 191 13.12 12.27 -33.17
CA GLU A 191 14.39 11.64 -33.55
C GLU A 191 14.20 10.19 -34.03
N ASP A 192 13.28 9.44 -33.42
CA ASP A 192 13.02 8.04 -33.80
C ASP A 192 12.10 7.92 -35.04
N HIS A 193 11.21 8.90 -35.25
CA HIS A 193 10.24 8.94 -36.34
C HIS A 193 10.28 10.28 -37.09
N PRO A 194 11.41 10.60 -37.75
CA PRO A 194 11.61 11.91 -38.37
C PRO A 194 10.60 12.18 -39.49
N GLY A 195 9.86 13.28 -39.36
CA GLY A 195 8.87 13.71 -40.34
C GLY A 195 7.50 13.00 -40.27
N GLU A 196 7.29 12.13 -39.28
CA GLU A 196 6.06 11.34 -39.12
C GLU A 196 5.37 11.62 -37.76
N PRO A 197 4.99 12.88 -37.42
CA PRO A 197 4.46 13.21 -36.10
C PRO A 197 3.16 12.45 -35.76
N ASN A 198 2.33 12.16 -36.77
CA ASN A 198 1.00 11.54 -36.60
C ASN A 198 1.01 10.03 -36.92
N LYS A 199 2.18 9.38 -36.80
CA LYS A 199 2.38 7.98 -37.21
C LYS A 199 1.40 7.01 -36.54
N PHE A 200 1.02 7.28 -35.30
CA PHE A 200 0.27 6.34 -34.46
C PHE A 200 -1.24 6.60 -34.43
N ASP A 201 -1.72 7.72 -35.01
CA ASP A 201 -3.13 8.13 -34.97
C ASP A 201 -4.08 7.06 -35.48
N LYS A 202 -3.72 6.43 -36.61
CA LYS A 202 -4.56 5.39 -37.23
C LYS A 202 -4.70 4.16 -36.33
N ASP A 203 -3.62 3.71 -35.72
CA ASP A 203 -3.64 2.54 -34.85
C ASP A 203 -4.41 2.81 -33.55
N TRP A 204 -4.35 4.04 -33.04
CA TRP A 204 -5.12 4.47 -31.87
C TRP A 204 -6.61 4.59 -32.15
N ALA A 205 -6.99 5.00 -33.37
CA ALA A 205 -8.38 5.21 -33.75
C ALA A 205 -9.07 3.94 -34.29
N GLU A 206 -8.37 3.15 -35.10
CA GLU A 206 -8.96 2.07 -35.91
C GLU A 206 -8.23 0.72 -35.76
N GLY A 207 -7.12 0.68 -35.01
CA GLY A 207 -6.35 -0.54 -34.83
C GLY A 207 -7.07 -1.64 -34.04
N ASN A 208 -6.52 -2.85 -34.04
CA ASN A 208 -7.07 -3.99 -33.29
C ASN A 208 -7.17 -3.72 -31.77
N PHE A 209 -6.33 -2.81 -31.27
CA PHE A 209 -6.34 -2.34 -29.89
C PHE A 209 -6.60 -0.82 -29.85
N ALA A 210 -7.54 -0.33 -30.67
CA ALA A 210 -7.93 1.08 -30.69
C ALA A 210 -8.33 1.54 -29.27
N MET A 211 -7.71 2.63 -28.81
CA MET A 211 -7.92 3.17 -27.46
C MET A 211 -8.55 4.56 -27.46
N ARG A 212 -8.69 5.23 -28.60
CA ARG A 212 -9.11 6.64 -28.66
C ARG A 212 -10.47 6.91 -28.01
N ASN A 213 -11.36 5.92 -27.99
CA ASN A 213 -12.70 6.04 -27.40
C ASN A 213 -12.77 5.55 -25.94
N LEU A 214 -11.64 5.21 -25.31
CA LEU A 214 -11.58 4.74 -23.94
C LEU A 214 -11.36 5.92 -22.98
N VAL A 215 -11.72 5.71 -21.72
CA VAL A 215 -11.51 6.68 -20.64
C VAL A 215 -10.83 5.95 -19.49
N MET A 216 -9.68 6.47 -19.05
CA MET A 216 -9.04 6.01 -17.83
C MET A 216 -9.76 6.66 -16.65
N LYS A 217 -10.23 5.86 -15.69
CA LYS A 217 -10.78 6.37 -14.42
C LYS A 217 -9.95 5.83 -13.26
N ASN A 218 -9.50 6.73 -12.42
CA ASN A 218 -8.80 6.44 -11.19
C ASN A 218 -9.50 7.20 -10.05
N ASP A 219 -10.26 6.47 -9.24
CA ASP A 219 -11.11 7.04 -8.18
C ASP A 219 -10.37 7.24 -6.84
N GLU A 220 -9.10 6.84 -6.77
CA GLU A 220 -8.27 6.84 -5.55
C GLU A 220 -6.85 7.30 -5.87
N ASP A 221 -6.08 7.76 -4.88
CA ASP A 221 -4.65 8.00 -5.07
C ASP A 221 -3.92 6.67 -5.22
N VAL A 222 -3.21 6.49 -6.33
CA VAL A 222 -2.55 5.22 -6.67
C VAL A 222 -1.06 5.43 -6.88
N VAL A 223 -0.26 4.54 -6.31
CA VAL A 223 1.19 4.51 -6.53
C VAL A 223 1.54 3.38 -7.50
N ARG A 224 2.37 3.68 -8.50
CA ARG A 224 2.84 2.72 -9.51
C ARG A 224 4.36 2.79 -9.66
N ALA A 225 4.99 1.63 -9.85
CA ALA A 225 6.43 1.51 -10.08
C ALA A 225 6.74 1.55 -11.59
N TYR A 226 7.77 2.30 -11.99
CA TYR A 226 8.23 2.46 -13.37
C TYR A 226 9.75 2.40 -13.44
#